data_AF-A0AAX1FKH1-F1
#
_entry.id   AF-A0AAX1FKH1-F1
#
_cell.length_a   1.000
_cell.length_b   1.000
_cell.length_c   1.000
_cell.angle_alpha   90.00
_cell.angle_beta   90.00
_cell.angle_gamma   90.00
#
_symmetry.space_group_name_H-M   'P 1'
#
loop_
_entity.id
_entity.type
_entity.pdbx_description
1 polymer ?
#
loop_
_entity_poly.entity_id
_entity_poly.type
_entity_poly.pdbx_seq_one_letter_code
_entity_poly.pdbx_strand_id
1 'polypeptide(L)' 'MITKSPNGLPYGKYPRLIMAYVITSAVVRSHQVEQGYLTAEEARKIPLGESMNEFFRRIGGTTRGTGGNTGTITRIRE' A
#
# COMPACT_ATOMS: atom_id res chain seq x y z
N MET A 1 -14.71 -17.80 2.29
CA MET A 1 -13.87 -18.95 1.87
C MET A 1 -12.54 -18.38 1.40
N ILE A 2 -11.44 -18.60 2.14
CA ILE A 2 -10.11 -18.10 1.75
C ILE A 2 -9.54 -19.10 0.75
N THR A 3 -9.63 -18.79 -0.54
CA THR A 3 -9.10 -19.64 -1.60
C THR A 3 -7.58 -19.51 -1.65
N LYS A 4 -6.86 -20.57 -1.27
CA LYS A 4 -5.41 -20.66 -1.53
C LYS A 4 -5.19 -20.74 -3.04
N SER A 5 -4.55 -19.73 -3.61
CA SER A 5 -4.02 -19.77 -4.98
C SER A 5 -2.87 -20.79 -5.07
N PRO A 6 -2.74 -21.59 -6.14
CA PRO A 6 -1.64 -22.54 -6.34
C PRO A 6 -0.24 -21.90 -6.31
N ASN A 7 -0.11 -20.59 -6.58
CA ASN A 7 1.17 -19.90 -6.80
C ASN A 7 1.50 -18.80 -5.77
N GLY A 8 1.22 -19.03 -4.49
CA GLY A 8 1.73 -18.20 -3.39
C GLY A 8 0.68 -17.36 -2.68
N LEU A 9 1.01 -16.97 -1.44
CA LEU A 9 0.21 -16.41 -0.33
C LEU A 9 -1.28 -16.13 -0.62
N PRO A 10 -2.20 -16.50 0.31
CA PRO A 10 -3.67 -16.51 0.15
C PRO A 10 -4.32 -15.13 -0.09
N TYR A 11 -3.50 -14.11 -0.24
CA TYR A 11 -3.83 -12.73 -0.46
C TYR A 11 -3.37 -12.39 -1.87
N GLY A 12 -4.31 -12.08 -2.77
CA GLY A 12 -3.98 -11.61 -4.11
C GLY A 12 -3.05 -10.38 -4.07
N LYS A 13 -2.55 -9.99 -5.25
CA LYS A 13 -1.63 -8.85 -5.42
C LYS A 13 -2.02 -7.59 -4.62
N TYR A 14 -3.29 -7.18 -4.64
CA TYR A 14 -3.75 -5.95 -3.98
C TYR A 14 -3.76 -6.04 -2.44
N PRO A 15 -4.33 -7.09 -1.82
CA PRO A 15 -4.17 -7.34 -0.38
C PRO A 15 -2.72 -7.25 0.13
N ARG A 16 -1.74 -7.77 -0.63
CA ARG A 16 -0.32 -7.68 -0.23
C ARG A 16 0.18 -6.23 -0.21
N LEU A 17 -0.19 -5.43 -1.20
CA LEU A 17 0.16 -4.00 -1.25
C LEU A 17 -0.49 -3.22 -0.11
N ILE A 18 -1.74 -3.54 0.23
CA ILE A 18 -2.43 -2.93 1.38
C ILE A 18 -1.70 -3.26 2.67
N MET A 19 -1.32 -4.52 2.90
CA MET A 19 -0.57 -4.89 4.10
C MET A 19 0.79 -4.22 4.16
N ALA A 20 1.55 -4.20 3.06
CA ALA A 20 2.84 -3.51 3.02
C ALA A 20 2.69 -2.02 3.35
N TYR A 21 1.66 -1.35 2.83
CA TYR A 21 1.39 0.05 3.14
C TYR A 21 1.01 0.27 4.60
N VAL A 22 0.14 -0.58 5.15
CA VAL A 22 -0.29 -0.48 6.56
C VAL A 22 0.91 -0.62 7.49
N ILE A 23 1.76 -1.62 7.26
CA ILE A 23 2.98 -1.85 8.07
C ILE A 23 3.93 -0.65 7.95
N THR A 24 4.22 -0.20 6.73
CA THR A 24 5.13 0.94 6.49
C THR A 24 4.59 2.22 7.14
N SER A 25 3.29 2.47 6.98
CA SER A 25 2.59 3.61 7.58
C SER A 25 2.59 3.56 9.11
N ALA A 26 2.47 2.38 9.70
CA ALA A 26 2.50 2.19 11.15
C ALA A 26 3.90 2.50 11.71
N VAL A 27 4.96 2.04 11.06
CA VAL A 27 6.35 2.33 11.47
C VAL A 27 6.63 3.84 11.41
N VAL A 28 6.28 4.50 10.29
CA VAL A 28 6.47 5.96 10.16
C VAL A 28 5.71 6.72 11.23
N ARG A 29 4.44 6.36 11.48
CA ARG A 29 3.62 7.01 12.51
C ARG A 29 4.13 6.74 13.92
N SER A 30 4.61 5.53 14.21
CA SER A 30 5.25 5.22 15.50
C SER A 30 6.43 6.15 15.76
N HIS A 31 7.26 6.37 14.74
CA HIS A 31 8.37 7.30 14.85
C HIS A 31 7.90 8.75 15.06
N GLN A 32 6.81 9.17 14.41
CA GLN A 32 6.23 10.50 14.63
C GLN A 32 5.71 10.69 16.08
N VAL A 33 5.22 9.62 16.71
CA VAL A 33 4.83 9.65 18.13
C VAL A 33 6.05 9.82 19.03
N GLU A 34 7.15 9.10 18.76
CA GLU A 34 8.40 9.24 19.50
C GLU A 34 8.96 10.67 19.45
N GLN A 35 8.81 11.33 18.30
CA GLN A 35 9.24 12.71 18.09
C GLN A 35 8.23 13.76 18.61
N GLY A 36 7.08 13.34 19.14
CA GLY A 36 6.04 14.24 19.66
C GLY A 36 5.22 14.97 18.59
N TYR A 37 5.32 14.59 17.31
CA TYR A 37 4.52 15.17 16.22
C TYR A 37 3.09 14.65 16.17
N LEU A 38 2.84 13.48 16.78
CA LEU A 38 1.55 12.80 16.72
C LEU A 38 1.21 12.14 18.05
N THR A 39 -0.06 12.04 18.40
CA THR A 39 -0.51 11.22 19.53
C THR A 39 -0.61 9.74 19.14
N ALA A 40 -0.54 8.85 20.13
CA ALA A 40 -0.71 7.42 19.89
C ALA A 40 -2.09 7.05 19.29
N GLU A 41 -3.15 7.80 19.63
CA GLU A 41 -4.49 7.63 19.05
C GLU A 41 -4.52 7.98 17.56
N GLU A 42 -3.87 9.07 17.17
CA GLU A 42 -3.77 9.50 15.77
C GLU A 42 -2.88 8.56 14.97
N ALA A 43 -1.82 8.02 15.58
CA ALA A 43 -0.91 7.08 14.94
C ALA A 43 -1.59 5.78 14.49
N ARG A 44 -2.65 5.35 15.20
CA ARG A 44 -3.45 4.17 14.86
C ARG A 44 -4.37 4.39 13.66
N LYS A 45 -4.63 5.65 13.28
CA LYS A 45 -5.49 5.99 12.14
C LYS A 45 -4.65 6.10 10.87
N ILE A 46 -4.60 5.01 10.10
CA ILE A 46 -3.86 4.96 8.83
C ILE A 46 -4.78 5.33 7.67
N PRO A 47 -4.58 6.48 6.99
CA PRO A 47 -5.37 6.89 5.85
C PRO A 47 -4.96 6.10 4.61
N LEU A 48 -5.93 5.46 3.97
CA LEU A 48 -5.75 4.77 2.70
C LEU A 48 -5.98 5.69 1.49
N GLY A 49 -6.61 6.86 1.70
CA GLY A 49 -7.09 7.77 0.65
C GLY A 49 -8.59 7.60 0.39
N GLU A 50 -9.17 8.52 -0.38
CA GLU A 50 -10.59 8.59 -0.75
C GLU A 50 -10.98 7.55 -1.80
N SER A 51 -9.99 6.94 -2.48
CA SER A 51 -10.21 5.89 -3.47
C SER A 51 -9.02 4.97 -3.63
N MET A 52 -9.24 3.80 -4.25
CA MET A 52 -8.18 2.85 -4.61
C MET A 52 -7.12 3.48 -5.53
N ASN A 53 -7.51 4.38 -6.43
CA ASN A 53 -6.56 5.10 -7.28
C ASN A 53 -5.68 6.04 -6.46
N GLU A 54 -6.25 6.74 -5.48
CA GLU A 54 -5.46 7.58 -4.58
C GLU A 54 -4.51 6.76 -3.72
N PHE A 55 -4.97 5.61 -3.22
CA PHE A 55 -4.12 4.64 -2.53
C PHE A 55 -2.92 4.25 -3.40
N PHE A 56 -3.13 3.89 -4.67
CA PHE A 56 -2.04 3.59 -5.59
C PHE A 56 -1.07 4.75 -5.78
N ARG A 57 -1.57 5.99 -5.88
CA ARG A 57 -0.69 7.18 -5.96
C ARG A 57 0.16 7.33 -4.70
N ARG A 58 -0.43 7.15 -3.51
CA ARG A 58 0.25 7.28 -2.21
C ARG A 58 1.33 6.22 -1.99
N ILE A 59 1.14 4.99 -2.46
CA ILE A 59 2.16 3.93 -2.35
C ILE A 59 3.26 4.01 -3.41
N GLY A 60 3.34 5.10 -4.19
CA GLY A 60 4.37 5.29 -5.21
C GLY A 60 3.96 4.88 -6.63
N GLY A 61 2.68 4.61 -6.88
CA GLY A 61 2.13 4.34 -8.22
C GLY A 61 2.16 5.54 -9.18
N THR A 62 2.75 6.67 -8.78
CA THR A 62 2.94 7.86 -9.63
C THR A 62 4.39 8.31 -9.68
N THR A 63 5.26 7.50 -10.28
CA THR A 63 6.37 8.04 -11.07
C THR A 63 6.51 7.23 -12.36
N ARG A 64 6.01 7.82 -13.46
CA ARG A 64 6.19 7.42 -14.87
C ARG A 64 5.81 5.97 -15.25
N GLY A 65 4.53 5.77 -15.55
CA GLY A 65 4.08 4.67 -16.40
C GLY A 65 3.15 5.23 -17.47
N THR A 66 3.71 5.72 -18.57
CA THR A 66 2.93 6.02 -19.78
C THR A 66 2.20 4.75 -20.21
N GLY A 67 0.89 4.86 -20.42
CA GLY A 67 0.02 3.77 -20.86
C GLY A 67 0.28 3.40 -22.33
N GLY A 68 1.43 2.78 -22.58
CA GLY A 68 1.78 2.14 -23.84
C GLY A 68 2.01 0.64 -23.63
N ASN A 69 2.09 -0.11 -24.72
CA ASN A 69 2.19 -1.57 -24.79
C ASN A 69 3.43 -2.19 -24.08
N THR A 70 4.23 -1.35 -23.39
CA THR A 70 5.43 -1.70 -22.62
C THR A 70 5.52 -0.88 -21.31
N GLY A 71 4.40 -0.48 -20.72
CA GLY A 71 4.34 0.33 -19.50
C GLY A 71 4.39 -0.49 -18.21
N THR A 72 4.94 0.10 -17.14
CA THR A 72 5.19 -0.47 -15.79
C THR A 72 4.02 -1.24 -15.17
N ILE A 73 2.79 -1.00 -15.61
CA ILE A 73 1.57 -1.74 -15.20
C ILE A 73 1.69 -3.24 -15.49
N THR A 74 2.34 -3.63 -16.59
CA THR A 74 2.53 -5.05 -16.93
C THR A 74 3.43 -5.75 -15.92
N ARG A 75 4.44 -5.08 -15.38
CA ARG A 75 5.35 -5.63 -14.34
C ARG A 75 4.71 -5.83 -12.98
N ILE A 76 3.67 -5.05 -12.67
CA ILE A 76 2.94 -5.29 -11.43
C ILE A 76 1.99 -6.49 -11.62
N ARG A 77 1.69 -6.92 -12.87
CA ARG A 77 0.66 -7.92 -13.19
C ARG A 77 1.18 -9.36 -13.31
N GLU A 78 2.50 -9.58 -13.23
CA GLU A 78 3.11 -10.91 -13.10
C GLU A 78 3.40 -11.28 -11.65
#